data_AF-A0A662DWI1-F1
#
_entry.id   AF-A0A662DWI1-F1
#
_cell.length_a   1.000
_cell.length_b   1.000
_cell.length_c   1.000
_cell.angle_alpha   90.00
_cell.angle_beta   90.00
_cell.angle_gamma   90.00
#
_symmetry.space_group_name_H-M   'P 1'
#
loop_
_entity.id
_entity.type
_entity.pdbx_description
1 polymer ?
#
loop_
_entity_poly.entity_id
_entity_poly.type
_entity_poly.pdbx_seq_one_letter_code
_entity_poly.pdbx_strand_id
1 'polypeptide(L)' 'MCDEVGKFKNAAFAYERCLALGLENGDICYRLGWSYLNSNQPEKARIAFQRAQQFDDTKGKAQKMLNKLPK' A
#
# COMPACT_ATOMS: atom_id res chain seq x y z
N MET A 1 -23.74 -9.51 3.68
CA MET A 1 -23.07 -8.36 3.03
C MET A 1 -21.58 -8.62 3.16
N CYS A 2 -20.86 -8.82 2.06
CA CYS A 2 -19.43 -9.13 2.11
C CYS A 2 -18.68 -7.81 2.17
N ASP A 3 -18.25 -7.40 3.37
CA ASP A 3 -17.48 -6.18 3.58
C ASP A 3 -16.13 -6.29 2.85
N GLU A 4 -16.07 -5.85 1.59
CA GLU A 4 -14.83 -5.76 0.81
C GLU A 4 -13.79 -4.93 1.57
N VAL A 5 -14.26 -3.91 2.29
CA VAL A 5 -13.49 -3.09 3.24
C VAL A 5 -12.78 -3.92 4.32
N GLY A 6 -13.41 -5.00 4.81
CA GLY A 6 -12.81 -5.89 5.80
C GLY A 6 -11.64 -6.70 5.22
N LYS A 7 -11.73 -7.12 3.95
CA LYS A 7 -10.68 -7.88 3.26
C LYS A 7 -9.42 -7.03 3.04
N PHE A 8 -9.59 -5.76 2.68
CA PHE A 8 -8.48 -4.86 2.45
C PHE A 8 -7.73 -4.50 3.74
N LYS A 9 -8.44 -4.33 4.86
CA LYS A 9 -7.82 -4.15 6.18
C LYS A 9 -6.99 -5.36 6.60
N ASN A 10 -7.51 -6.57 6.40
CA ASN A 10 -6.78 -7.81 6.67
C ASN A 10 -5.55 -7.96 5.76
N ALA A 11 -5.66 -7.58 4.49
CA ALA A 11 -4.53 -7.58 3.58
C ALA A 11 -3.43 -6.60 4.03
N ALA A 12 -3.81 -5.39 4.46
CA ALA A 12 -2.85 -4.43 4.99
C ALA A 12 -2.10 -5.00 6.20
N PHE A 13 -2.83 -5.62 7.14
CA PHE A 13 -2.22 -6.27 8.31
C PHE A 13 -1.24 -7.40 7.94
N ALA A 14 -1.58 -8.22 6.93
CA ALA A 14 -0.68 -9.27 6.45
C ALA A 14 0.64 -8.69 5.89
N TYR A 15 0.55 -7.60 5.11
CA TYR A 15 1.73 -6.92 4.58
C TYR A 15 2.57 -6.26 5.68
N GLU A 16 1.95 -5.66 6.70
CA GLU A 16 2.66 -5.12 7.86
C GLU A 16 3.45 -6.21 8.61
N ARG A 17 2.88 -7.42 8.74
CA ARG A 17 3.61 -8.56 9.30
C ARG A 17 4.78 -8.99 8.43
N CYS A 18 4.64 -8.98 7.09
CA CYS A 18 5.77 -9.24 6.20
C CYS A 18 6.90 -8.23 6.41
N LEU A 19 6.58 -6.94 6.51
CA LEU A 19 7.56 -5.89 6.81
C LEU A 19 8.23 -6.12 8.18
N ALA A 20 7.47 -6.53 9.20
CA ALA A 20 8.01 -6.86 10.53
C ALA A 20 8.93 -8.09 10.53
N LEU A 21 8.75 -9.00 9.57
CA LEU A 21 9.64 -10.16 9.35
C LEU A 21 10.89 -9.80 8.54
N GLY A 22 11.10 -8.53 8.19
CA GLY A 22 12.23 -8.07 7.37
C GLY A 22 12.05 -8.32 5.88
N LEU A 23 10.88 -8.81 5.44
CA LEU A 23 10.50 -8.84 4.03
C LEU A 23 10.08 -7.44 3.62
N GLU A 24 11.03 -6.52 3.60
CA GLU A 24 10.84 -5.16 3.10
C GLU A 24 11.12 -5.15 1.60
N ASN A 25 10.05 -5.05 0.81
CA ASN A 25 10.14 -4.98 -0.65
C ASN A 25 9.17 -3.92 -1.18
N GLY A 26 9.56 -3.27 -2.27
CA GLY A 26 8.76 -2.24 -2.93
C GLY A 26 7.36 -2.72 -3.30
N ASP A 27 7.22 -3.98 -3.73
CA ASP A 27 5.92 -4.56 -4.10
C ASP A 27 5.00 -4.72 -2.89
N ILE A 28 5.54 -5.05 -1.71
CA ILE A 28 4.78 -5.15 -0.45
C ILE A 28 4.29 -3.76 -0.04
N CYS A 29 5.17 -2.75 -0.04
CA CYS A 29 4.79 -1.36 0.24
C CYS A 29 3.74 -0.84 -0.75
N TYR A 30 3.85 -1.20 -2.03
CA TYR A 30 2.88 -0.83 -3.06
C TYR A 30 1.51 -1.49 -2.81
N ARG A 31 1.49 -2.80 -2.53
CA ARG A 31 0.25 -3.54 -2.23
C ARG A 31 -0.40 -3.05 -0.93
N LEU A 32 0.40 -2.72 0.08
CA LEU A 32 -0.05 -2.09 1.31
C LEU A 32 -0.76 -0.76 1.02
N GLY A 33 -0.16 0.09 0.18
CA GLY A 33 -0.77 1.34 -0.24
C GLY A 33 -2.09 1.15 -1.01
N TRP A 34 -2.12 0.17 -1.90
CA TRP A 34 -3.34 -0.20 -2.62
C TRP A 34 -4.46 -0.67 -1.69
N SER A 35 -4.14 -1.52 -0.71
CA SER A 35 -5.11 -1.99 0.29
C SER A 35 -5.65 -0.84 1.13
N TYR A 36 -4.83 0.13 1.53
CA TYR A 36 -5.31 1.31 2.24
C TYR A 36 -6.20 2.19 1.38
N LEU A 37 -5.87 2.37 0.09
CA LEU A 37 -6.68 3.13 -0.86
C LEU A 37 -8.10 2.54 -0.97
N ASN A 38 -8.20 1.22 -1.15
CA ASN A 38 -9.49 0.51 -1.26
C ASN A 38 -10.23 0.44 0.09
N SER A 39 -9.53 0.65 1.20
CA SER A 39 -10.10 0.75 2.54
C SER A 39 -10.60 2.16 2.89
N ASN A 40 -10.74 3.07 1.92
CA ASN A 40 -11.05 4.50 2.15
C ASN A 40 -10.05 5.21 3.09
N GLN A 41 -8.78 4.78 3.08
CA GLN A 41 -7.70 5.40 3.86
C GLN A 41 -6.60 5.96 2.93
N PRO A 42 -6.89 7.00 2.12
CA PRO A 42 -5.95 7.56 1.16
C PRO A 42 -4.69 8.15 1.81
N GLU A 43 -4.79 8.68 3.02
CA GLU A 43 -3.62 9.21 3.76
C GLU A 43 -2.59 8.12 4.06
N LYS A 44 -3.04 6.97 4.58
CA LYS A 44 -2.16 5.82 4.81
C LYS A 44 -1.64 5.22 3.51
N ALA A 45 -2.48 5.22 2.46
CA ALA A 45 -2.08 4.77 1.13
C ALA A 45 -0.89 5.58 0.60
N ARG A 46 -0.97 6.91 0.74
CA ARG A 46 0.09 7.83 0.33
C ARG A 46 1.42 7.51 1.01
N ILE A 47 1.43 7.32 2.34
CA ILE A 47 2.64 6.98 3.09
C ILE A 47 3.24 5.66 2.58
N ALA A 48 2.41 4.64 2.37
CA ALA A 48 2.86 3.34 1.86
C ALA A 48 3.43 3.43 0.43
N PHE A 49 2.80 4.20 -0.46
CA PHE A 49 3.35 4.46 -1.79
C PHE A 49 4.64 5.29 -1.74
N GLN A 50 4.77 6.23 -0.80
CA GLN A 50 6.03 6.96 -0.59
C GLN A 50 7.17 6.06 -0.10
N ARG A 51 6.87 4.96 0.60
CA ARG A 51 7.87 3.93 0.90
C ARG A 51 8.16 3.09 -0.33
N ALA A 52 7.13 2.67 -1.07
CA ALA A 52 7.29 1.90 -2.31
C ALA A 52 8.10 2.64 -3.38
N GLN A 53 8.07 3.97 -3.41
CA GLN A 53 8.87 4.73 -4.39
C GLN A 53 10.38 4.72 -4.11
N GLN A 54 10.80 4.33 -2.90
CA GLN A 54 12.22 4.21 -2.54
C GLN A 54 12.86 2.97 -3.18
N PHE A 55 12.06 2.04 -3.68
CA PHE A 55 12.52 0.84 -4.38
C PHE A 55 12.43 1.06 -5.89
N ASP A 56 13.52 0.82 -6.62
CA ASP A 56 13.57 1.03 -8.07
C ASP A 56 12.51 0.23 -8.84
N ASP A 57 12.25 -1.03 -8.44
CA ASP A 57 11.24 -1.90 -9.04
C ASP A 57 9.81 -1.34 -8.98
N THR A 58 9.49 -0.57 -7.93
CA THR A 58 8.14 -0.05 -7.73
C THR A 58 8.03 1.46 -7.81
N LYS A 59 9.13 2.18 -7.99
CA LYS A 59 9.17 3.64 -8.17
C LYS A 59 8.19 4.13 -9.23
N GLY A 60 8.22 3.52 -10.41
CA GLY A 60 7.31 3.89 -11.51
C GLY A 60 5.84 3.61 -11.22
N LYS A 61 5.53 2.52 -10.50
CA LYS A 61 4.16 2.14 -10.12
C LYS A 61 3.64 3.06 -9.01
N ALA A 62 4.45 3.25 -7.96
CA ALA A 62 4.13 4.08 -6.81
C ALA A 62 3.92 5.55 -7.19
N GLN A 63 4.77 6.10 -8.06
CA GLN A 63 4.63 7.49 -8.52
C GLN A 63 3.30 7.71 -9.26
N LYS A 64 2.89 6.77 -10.12
CA LYS A 64 1.60 6.85 -10.82
C LYS A 64 0.44 6.87 -9.83
N MET A 65 0.50 6.05 -8.78
CA MET A 65 -0.54 5.99 -7.75
C MET A 65 -0.57 7.24 -6.88
N LEU A 66 0.59 7.79 -6.51
CA LEU A 66 0.71 9.06 -5.79
C LEU A 66 0.12 10.24 -6.57
N ASN A 67 0.33 10.28 -7.89
CA ASN A 67 -0.24 11.32 -8.73
C ASN A 67 -1.76 11.16 -8.92
N LYS A 68 -2.27 9.94 -8.81
CA LYS A 68 -3.71 9.63 -8.93
C LYS A 68 -4.47 9.91 -7.64
N LEU A 69 -3.80 9.92 -6.49
CA LEU A 69 -4.39 10.25 -5.20
C LEU A 69 -4.86 11.71 -5.21
N PRO A 70 -6.11 12.00 -4.80
CA PRO A 70 -6.56 13.37 -4.64
C PRO A 70 -5.71 14.06 -3.57
N LYS A 71 -5.36 15.33 -3.83
CA LYS A 71 -4.45 16.13 -3.03
C LYS A 71 -5.09 16.61 -1.74
#